data_AF-A0A9N8YUH3-F1
#
_entry.id   AF-A0A9N8YUH3-F1
#
_cell.length_a   1.000
_cell.length_b   1.000
_cell.length_c   1.000
_cell.angle_alpha   90.00
_cell.angle_beta   90.00
_cell.angle_gamma   90.00
#
_symmetry.space_group_name_H-M   'P 1'
#
loop_
_entity.id
_entity.type
_entity.pdbx_description
1 polymer ?
#
loop_
_entity_poly.entity_id
_entity_poly.type
_entity_poly.pdbx_seq_one_letter_code
_entity_poly.pdbx_strand_id
1 'polypeptide(L)'
;MDNNSWITIPDKLSKRKLRIANKATFTFIDVLNRGTYFKTLKRVIIEFLFERGYKETELLDSLLYLKEQYEIKKKQPHHLSLLGYCYEYGIGTRIDREYAVKIYLQGDENGD
;
A
#
# COMPACT_ATOMS: atom_id res chain seq x y z
N MET A 1 -15.46 12.33 -32.44
CA MET A 1 -15.25 12.61 -31.01
C MET A 1 -16.28 11.79 -30.29
N ASP A 2 -15.89 10.66 -29.71
CA ASP A 2 -16.66 9.97 -28.69
C ASP A 2 -15.68 9.52 -27.61
N ASN A 3 -15.96 10.03 -26.41
CA ASN A 3 -15.16 9.99 -25.21
C ASN A 3 -15.09 8.58 -24.63
N ASN A 4 -14.02 7.85 -24.91
CA ASN A 4 -13.49 6.92 -23.92
C ASN A 4 -12.03 7.28 -23.64
N SER A 5 -11.92 8.35 -22.84
CA SER A 5 -10.75 8.74 -22.07
C SER A 5 -10.32 7.57 -21.18
N TRP A 6 -9.47 6.69 -21.72
CA TRP A 6 -8.79 5.67 -20.92
C TRP A 6 -7.80 6.36 -19.97
N ILE A 7 -8.33 6.78 -18.83
CA ILE A 7 -7.68 7.04 -17.53
C ILE A 7 -6.19 7.39 -17.65
N THR A 8 -5.96 8.67 -17.92
CA THR A 8 -4.66 9.33 -17.77
C THR A 8 -4.09 9.00 -16.40
N ILE A 9 -2.95 8.33 -16.33
CA ILE A 9 -2.15 8.26 -15.09
C ILE A 9 -1.81 9.72 -14.74
N PRO A 10 -2.34 10.32 -13.65
CA PRO A 10 -2.31 11.76 -13.47
C PRO A 10 -0.93 12.21 -12.98
N ASP A 11 -0.16 12.85 -13.86
CA ASP A 11 1.09 13.57 -13.57
C ASP A 11 2.28 12.73 -13.00
N LYS A 12 3.50 13.30 -13.01
CA LYS A 12 4.73 12.73 -12.42
C LYS A 12 4.53 12.33 -10.94
N LEU A 13 3.68 13.06 -10.21
CA LEU A 13 3.40 12.76 -8.81
C LEU A 13 2.74 11.38 -8.62
N SER A 14 1.81 10.98 -9.49
CA SER A 14 1.21 9.63 -9.41
C SER A 14 2.22 8.53 -9.70
N LYS A 15 3.14 8.72 -10.67
CA LYS A 15 4.19 7.74 -10.98
C LYS A 15 5.14 7.52 -9.81
N ARG A 16 5.47 8.58 -9.07
CA ARG A 16 6.29 8.48 -7.86
C ARG A 16 5.57 7.69 -6.76
N LYS A 17 4.30 8.01 -6.50
CA LYS A 17 3.43 7.32 -5.53
C LYS A 17 3.24 5.83 -5.86
N LEU A 18 2.98 5.52 -7.13
CA LEU A 18 2.90 4.14 -7.62
C LEU A 18 4.20 3.37 -7.36
N ARG A 19 5.35 3.99 -7.64
CA ARG A 19 6.65 3.33 -7.50
C ARG A 19 6.98 2.96 -6.04
N ILE A 20 6.72 3.87 -5.10
CA ILE A 20 6.97 3.61 -3.68
C ILE A 20 6.03 2.51 -3.17
N ALA A 21 4.73 2.62 -3.43
CA ALA A 21 3.74 1.64 -2.96
C ALA A 21 4.00 0.24 -3.52
N ASN A 22 4.27 0.11 -4.83
CA ASN A 22 4.55 -1.19 -5.44
C ASN A 22 5.81 -1.85 -4.86
N LYS A 23 6.90 -1.10 -4.70
CA LYS A 23 8.15 -1.67 -4.16
C LYS A 23 8.03 -2.01 -2.67
N ALA A 24 7.34 -1.18 -1.89
CA ALA A 24 7.09 -1.46 -0.48
C ALA A 24 6.20 -2.70 -0.33
N THR A 25 5.16 -2.83 -1.15
CA THR A 25 4.27 -4.00 -1.18
C THR A 25 5.04 -5.28 -1.54
N PHE A 26 5.90 -5.24 -2.56
CA PHE A 26 6.73 -6.39 -2.92
C PHE A 26 7.69 -6.79 -1.79
N THR A 27 8.32 -5.81 -1.14
CA THR A 27 9.20 -6.04 0.01
C THR A 27 8.42 -6.66 1.17
N PHE A 28 7.22 -6.16 1.44
CA PHE A 28 6.34 -6.70 2.47
C PHE A 28 5.99 -8.17 2.21
N ILE A 29 5.59 -8.53 0.99
CA ILE A 29 5.28 -9.92 0.62
C ILE A 29 6.52 -10.82 0.73
N ASP A 30 7.67 -10.40 0.19
CA ASP A 30 8.92 -11.17 0.26
C ASP A 30 9.32 -11.46 1.71
N VAL A 31 9.20 -10.48 2.60
CA VAL A 31 9.53 -10.63 4.02
C VAL A 31 8.53 -11.55 4.74
N LEU A 32 7.23 -11.47 4.41
CA LEU A 32 6.21 -12.39 4.92
C LEU A 32 6.48 -13.83 4.49
N ASN A 33 6.83 -14.04 3.22
CA ASN A 33 7.16 -15.37 2.68
C ASN A 33 8.39 -16.00 3.34
N ARG A 34 9.27 -15.18 3.93
CA ARG A 34 10.42 -15.64 4.72
C ARG A 34 10.06 -16.02 6.18
N GLY A 35 8.79 -15.95 6.56
CA GLY A 35 8.32 -16.31 7.91
C GLY A 35 8.63 -15.26 8.98
N THR A 36 8.80 -14.00 8.58
CA THR A 36 9.23 -12.93 9.49
C THR A 36 8.07 -12.40 10.35
N TYR A 37 8.31 -12.17 11.65
CA TYR A 37 7.30 -11.61 12.57
C TYR A 37 6.94 -10.15 12.27
N PHE A 38 5.67 -9.77 12.49
CA PHE A 38 5.14 -8.42 12.24
C PHE A 38 5.98 -7.29 12.88
N LYS A 39 6.45 -7.45 14.12
CA LYS A 39 7.28 -6.40 14.75
C LYS A 39 8.59 -6.13 13.98
N THR A 40 9.18 -7.16 13.40
CA THR A 40 10.37 -7.07 12.54
C THR A 40 10.03 -6.51 11.17
N LEU A 41 8.86 -6.85 10.63
CA LEU A 41 8.35 -6.36 9.35
C LEU A 41 8.18 -4.83 9.34
N LYS A 42 7.73 -4.23 10.46
CA LYS A 42 7.67 -2.77 10.61
C LYS A 42 9.03 -2.13 10.39
N ARG A 43 10.07 -2.68 11.03
CA ARG A 43 11.43 -2.18 10.93
C ARG A 43 11.94 -2.25 9.49
N VAL A 44 11.74 -3.38 8.81
CA VAL A 44 12.17 -3.58 7.42
C VAL A 44 11.51 -2.56 6.48
N ILE A 45 10.22 -2.29 6.64
CA ILE A 45 9.53 -1.28 5.83
C ILE A 45 10.10 0.12 6.08
N ILE A 46 10.30 0.50 7.35
CA ILE A 46 10.84 1.83 7.68
C ILE A 46 12.26 1.99 7.13
N GLU A 47 13.11 0.97 7.27
CA GLU A 47 14.46 0.95 6.69
C GLU A 47 14.40 1.06 5.15
N PHE A 48 13.55 0.27 4.49
CA PHE A 48 13.32 0.33 3.05
C PHE A 48 12.95 1.74 2.56
N LEU A 49 12.11 2.44 3.32
CA LEU A 49 11.66 3.80 3.01
C LEU A 49 12.79 4.81 3.21
N PHE A 50 13.46 4.72 4.36
CA PHE A 50 14.57 5.60 4.72
C PHE A 50 15.72 5.53 3.71
N GLU A 51 16.15 4.32 3.33
CA GLU A 51 17.21 4.09 2.33
C GLU A 51 16.90 4.71 0.95
N ARG A 52 15.62 4.89 0.63
CA ARG A 52 15.17 5.50 -0.64
C ARG A 52 14.75 6.95 -0.49
N GLY A 53 14.92 7.54 0.68
CA GLY A 53 14.56 8.92 0.97
C GLY A 53 13.05 9.17 0.98
N TYR A 54 12.26 8.15 1.32
CA TYR A 54 10.81 8.26 1.46
C TYR A 54 10.41 8.37 2.92
N LYS A 55 9.37 9.18 3.17
CA LYS A 55 8.69 9.25 4.47
C LYS A 55 7.62 8.16 4.58
N GLU A 56 7.32 7.75 5.80
CA GLU A 56 6.20 6.85 6.08
C GLU A 56 4.85 7.43 5.61
N THR A 57 4.67 8.75 5.75
CA THR A 57 3.47 9.44 5.25
C THR A 57 3.37 9.37 3.72
N GLU A 58 4.50 9.44 2.99
CA GLU A 58 4.49 9.29 1.53
C GLU A 58 4.09 7.87 1.13
N LEU A 59 4.47 6.85 1.90
CA LEU A 59 4.01 5.48 1.67
C LEU A 59 2.49 5.39 1.90
N LEU A 60 2.00 5.89 3.03
CA LEU A 60 0.58 5.87 3.35
C LEU A 60 -0.26 6.59 2.29
N ASP A 61 0.13 7.82 1.91
CA ASP A 61 -0.53 8.59 0.85
C ASP A 61 -0.56 7.84 -0.48
N SER A 62 0.49 7.06 -0.75
CA SER A 62 0.58 6.26 -1.96
C SER A 62 -0.32 5.05 -1.93
N LEU A 63 -0.43 4.36 -0.78
CA LEU A 63 -1.31 3.21 -0.60
C LEU A 63 -2.79 3.61 -0.61
N LEU A 64 -3.14 4.75 0.01
CA LEU A 64 -4.48 5.33 -0.07
C LEU A 64 -4.84 5.70 -1.51
N TYR A 65 -3.92 6.33 -2.23
CA TYR A 65 -4.08 6.60 -3.66
C TYR A 65 -4.32 5.32 -4.47
N LEU A 66 -3.59 4.23 -4.20
CA LEU A 66 -3.83 2.94 -4.87
C LEU A 66 -5.18 2.33 -4.52
N LYS A 67 -5.62 2.42 -3.25
CA LYS A 67 -6.94 1.93 -2.83
C LYS A 67 -8.06 2.61 -3.61
N GLU A 68 -7.98 3.92 -3.83
CA GLU A 68 -8.96 4.66 -4.65
C GLU A 68 -8.96 4.19 -6.12
N GLN A 69 -7.80 3.82 -6.66
CA GLN A 69 -7.67 3.27 -8.02
C GLN A 69 -8.05 1.79 -8.10
N TYR A 70 -7.95 1.03 -7.00
CA TYR A 70 -8.28 -0.39 -6.92
C TYR A 70 -9.78 -0.61 -7.21
N GLU A 71 -10.65 0.22 -6.64
CA GLU A 71 -12.09 0.24 -6.94
C GLU A 71 -12.36 0.33 -8.45
N ILE A 72 -11.46 0.99 -9.20
CA ILE A 72 -11.58 1.22 -10.64
C ILE A 72 -10.97 0.07 -11.47
N LYS A 73 -9.95 -0.64 -10.95
CA LYS A 73 -9.10 -1.54 -11.77
C LYS A 73 -8.99 -2.99 -11.28
N LYS A 74 -9.55 -3.37 -10.12
CA LYS A 74 -9.55 -4.74 -9.53
C LYS A 74 -8.23 -5.51 -9.75
N LYS A 75 -7.09 -4.85 -9.60
CA LYS A 75 -5.78 -5.46 -9.81
C LYS A 75 -4.90 -5.23 -8.58
N GLN A 76 -4.57 -6.35 -7.92
CA GLN A 76 -3.59 -6.55 -6.85
C GLN A 76 -4.08 -6.32 -5.41
N PRO A 77 -4.61 -7.33 -4.69
CA PRO A 77 -5.08 -7.16 -3.31
C PRO A 77 -3.97 -6.83 -2.29
N HIS A 78 -2.70 -7.07 -2.61
CA HIS A 78 -1.60 -6.99 -1.65
C HIS A 78 -1.32 -5.58 -1.08
N HIS A 79 -1.64 -4.52 -1.82
CA HIS A 79 -1.49 -3.16 -1.29
C HIS A 79 -2.52 -2.86 -0.19
N LEU A 80 -3.67 -3.54 -0.19
CA LEU A 80 -4.65 -3.45 0.91
C LEU A 80 -4.07 -4.11 2.17
N SER A 81 -3.40 -5.25 2.05
CA SER A 81 -2.73 -5.90 3.18
C SER A 81 -1.65 -4.99 3.80
N LEU A 82 -0.84 -4.33 2.98
CA LEU A 82 0.16 -3.36 3.47
C LEU A 82 -0.51 -2.10 4.05
N LEU A 83 -1.63 -1.64 3.48
CA LEU A 83 -2.38 -0.50 4.01
C LEU A 83 -2.98 -0.81 5.39
N GLY A 84 -3.64 -1.96 5.55
CA GLY A 84 -4.14 -2.42 6.85
C GLY A 84 -3.02 -2.49 7.87
N TYR A 85 -1.85 -2.98 7.44
CA TYR A 85 -0.66 -3.07 8.28
C TYR A 85 -0.13 -1.71 8.73
N CYS A 86 -0.16 -0.69 7.85
CA CYS A 86 0.20 0.68 8.21
C CYS A 86 -0.70 1.23 9.33
N TYR A 87 -2.01 0.95 9.31
CA TYR A 87 -2.93 1.39 10.35
C TYR A 87 -2.84 0.56 11.63
N GLU A 88 -2.57 -0.74 11.55
CA GLU A 88 -2.39 -1.59 12.74
C GLU A 88 -1.17 -1.16 13.56
N TYR A 89 -0.07 -0.80 12.89
CA TYR A 89 1.21 -0.49 13.53
C TYR A 89 1.58 0.99 13.54
N GLY A 90 0.73 1.86 13.01
CA GLY A 90 0.93 3.31 12.97
C GLY A 90 2.15 3.72 12.13
N ILE A 91 2.23 3.25 10.90
CA ILE A 91 3.27 3.65 9.93
C ILE A 91 2.73 4.82 9.13
N GLY A 92 3.30 6.01 9.34
CA GLY A 92 2.85 7.25 8.68
C GLY A 92 1.47 7.75 9.14
N THR A 93 0.84 7.08 10.12
CA THR A 93 -0.46 7.43 10.71
C THR A 93 -0.49 7.04 12.20
N ARG A 94 -1.54 7.43 12.91
CA ARG A 94 -1.86 6.88 14.22
C ARG A 94 -2.39 5.45 14.08
N ILE A 95 -2.22 4.66 15.13
CA ILE A 95 -2.77 3.30 15.19
C ILE A 95 -4.31 3.39 15.11
N ASP A 96 -4.88 2.66 14.16
CA ASP A 96 -6.32 2.51 13.96
C ASP A 96 -6.61 1.05 13.59
N ARG A 97 -6.89 0.23 14.60
CA ARG A 97 -7.11 -1.21 14.41
C ARG A 97 -8.45 -1.51 13.76
N GLU A 98 -9.46 -0.69 14.02
CA GLU A 98 -10.79 -0.88 13.42
C GLU A 98 -10.73 -0.66 11.91
N TYR A 99 -10.05 0.41 11.49
CA TYR A 99 -9.81 0.65 10.08
C TYR A 99 -8.93 -0.45 9.46
N ALA A 100 -7.88 -0.90 10.15
CA ALA A 100 -7.03 -1.99 9.67
C ALA A 100 -7.83 -3.27 9.38
N VAL A 101 -8.68 -3.71 10.30
CA VAL A 101 -9.55 -4.89 10.12
C VAL A 101 -10.47 -4.71 8.91
N LYS A 102 -11.09 -3.53 8.76
CA LYS A 102 -11.94 -3.24 7.61
C LYS A 102 -11.18 -3.37 6.28
N ILE A 103 -9.95 -2.88 6.23
CA ILE A 103 -9.11 -2.96 5.03
C ILE A 103 -8.69 -4.40 4.72
N TYR A 104 -8.36 -5.19 5.75
CA TYR A 104 -8.03 -6.60 5.57
C TYR A 104 -9.20 -7.39 4.99
N LEU A 105 -10.41 -7.19 5.52
CA LEU A 105 -11.63 -7.83 5.00
C LEU A 105 -11.89 -7.46 3.53
N GLN A 106 -11.70 -6.19 3.16
CA GLN A 106 -11.85 -5.74 1.76
C GLN A 106 -10.88 -6.43 0.79
N GLY A 107 -9.66 -6.76 1.25
CA GLY A 107 -8.67 -7.46 0.45
C GLY A 107 -8.94 -8.96 0.30
N ASP A 108 -9.56 -9.57 1.31
CA ASP A 108 -9.86 -11.02 1.38
C ASP A 108 -11.15 -11.37 0.60
N GLU A 109 -12.17 -10.52 0.66
CA GLU A 109 -13.44 -10.68 -0.08
C GLU A 109 -13.28 -10.71 -1.62
N ASN A 110 -12.11 -10.35 -2.15
CA ASN A 110 -11.80 -10.36 -3.59
C ASN A 110 -10.57 -11.23 -3.92
N GLY A 111 -10.20 -12.16 -3.03
CA GLY A 111 -9.02 -13.02 -3.13
C GLY A 111 -9.21 -14.37 -3.83
N ASP A 112 -10.39 -14.66 -4.37
CA ASP A 112 -10.72 -15.87 -5.17
C ASP A 112 -10.58 -15.64 -6.69
#